data_AF-A0A936I660-F1
#
_entry.id   AF-A0A936I660-F1
#
_cell.length_a   1.000
_cell.length_b   1.000
_cell.length_c   1.000
_cell.angle_alpha   90.00
_cell.angle_beta   90.00
_cell.angle_gamma   90.00
#
_symmetry.space_group_name_H-M   'P 1'
#
loop_
_entity.id
_entity.type
_entity.pdbx_description
1 polymer ?
#
loop_
_entity_poly.entity_id
_entity_poly.type
_entity_poly.pdbx_seq_one_letter_code
_entity_poly.pdbx_strand_id
1 'polypeptide(L)'
;MVLFATYSVLVYEYGHGDRDERANTAVRVGIRIWQEENCQSCHQLYGLGGYMGPDLTNVVSQRDTMRIRTFIRYGTGRMPAHALSDVEIDQLIAFLAWVDRTGTRTMPPEATHWTGTYLLEKP
;
A
#
# COMPACT_ATOMS: atom_id res chain seq x y z
N MET A 1 28.45 -14.32 -15.78
CA MET A 1 27.29 -15.22 -15.56
C MET A 1 27.39 -15.99 -14.25
N VAL A 2 28.52 -16.65 -13.93
CA VAL A 2 28.69 -17.40 -12.67
C VAL A 2 28.43 -16.55 -11.41
N LEU A 3 28.97 -15.32 -11.34
CA LEU A 3 28.74 -14.41 -10.22
C LEU A 3 27.27 -13.98 -10.06
N PHE A 4 26.54 -13.83 -11.18
CA PHE A 4 25.12 -13.49 -11.13
C PHE A 4 24.32 -14.70 -10.64
N ALA A 5 24.61 -15.90 -11.15
CA ALA A 5 23.95 -17.12 -10.71
C ALA A 5 24.21 -17.42 -9.22
N THR A 6 25.46 -17.27 -8.76
CA THR A 6 25.81 -17.46 -7.35
C THR A 6 25.16 -16.41 -6.46
N TYR A 7 25.14 -15.15 -6.88
CA TYR A 7 24.46 -14.08 -6.15
C TYR A 7 22.95 -14.33 -6.07
N SER A 8 22.31 -14.71 -7.18
CA SER A 8 20.90 -15.08 -7.20
C SER A 8 20.62 -16.25 -6.28
N VAL A 9 21.39 -17.35 -6.34
CA VAL A 9 21.23 -18.50 -5.43
C VAL A 9 21.39 -18.08 -3.97
N LEU A 10 22.39 -17.25 -3.65
CA LEU A 10 22.57 -16.77 -2.28
C LEU A 10 21.38 -15.93 -1.78
N VAL A 11 20.85 -15.04 -2.61
CA VAL A 11 19.65 -14.26 -2.27
C VAL A 11 18.42 -15.15 -2.13
N TYR A 12 18.25 -16.12 -3.03
CA TYR A 12 17.12 -17.05 -2.99
C TYR A 12 17.22 -18.09 -1.89
N GLU A 13 18.40 -18.47 -1.42
CA GLU A 13 18.49 -19.44 -0.32
C GLU A 13 18.54 -18.74 1.03
N TYR A 14 19.33 -17.67 1.15
CA TYR A 14 19.65 -17.02 2.42
C TYR A 14 18.98 -15.66 2.63
N GLY A 15 18.41 -15.05 1.58
CA GLY A 15 17.68 -13.78 1.67
C GLY A 15 16.25 -13.89 2.19
N HIS A 16 15.82 -15.08 2.63
CA HIS A 16 14.52 -15.31 3.23
C HIS A 16 14.45 -14.80 4.69
N GLY A 17 14.67 -13.50 4.87
CA GLY A 17 14.30 -12.82 6.12
C GLY A 17 12.81 -13.00 6.39
N ASP A 18 12.49 -13.37 7.63
CA ASP A 18 11.15 -13.56 8.23
C ASP A 18 10.00 -13.72 7.22
N ARG A 19 9.87 -14.93 6.69
CA ARG A 19 8.68 -15.35 5.92
C ARG A 19 7.38 -15.23 6.72
N ASP A 20 7.47 -15.08 8.03
CA ASP A 20 6.34 -15.12 8.96
C ASP A 20 5.45 -13.86 8.88
N GLU A 21 5.99 -12.69 8.53
CA GLU A 21 5.17 -11.47 8.47
C GLU A 21 4.35 -11.35 7.17
N ARG A 22 4.83 -11.94 6.06
CA ARG A 22 4.06 -12.14 4.81
C ARG A 22 3.11 -13.34 4.88
N ALA A 23 3.22 -14.19 5.90
CA ALA A 23 2.50 -15.46 5.98
C ALA A 23 1.04 -15.33 6.42
N ASN A 24 0.63 -14.21 7.05
CA ASN A 24 -0.76 -14.05 7.47
C ASN A 24 -1.68 -14.06 6.23
N THR A 25 -2.58 -15.04 6.18
CA THR A 25 -3.55 -15.23 5.09
C THR A 25 -4.32 -13.95 4.80
N ALA A 26 -4.68 -13.15 5.81
CA ALA A 26 -5.39 -11.88 5.61
C ALA A 26 -4.55 -10.87 4.81
N VAL A 27 -3.25 -10.72 5.13
CA VAL A 27 -2.33 -9.84 4.40
C VAL A 27 -2.19 -10.31 2.94
N ARG A 28 -2.05 -11.62 2.72
CA ARG A 28 -1.96 -12.18 1.37
C ARG A 28 -3.20 -11.93 0.52
N VAL A 29 -4.38 -12.03 1.12
CA VAL A 29 -5.64 -11.70 0.43
C VAL A 29 -5.74 -10.19 0.19
N GLY A 30 -5.35 -9.35 1.16
CA GLY A 30 -5.29 -7.91 0.99
C GLY A 30 -4.36 -7.45 -0.14
N ILE A 31 -3.21 -8.10 -0.32
CA ILE A 31 -2.30 -7.87 -1.46
C ILE A 31 -3.02 -8.16 -2.79
N ARG A 32 -3.76 -9.28 -2.85
CA ARG A 32 -4.50 -9.64 -4.06
C ARG A 32 -5.60 -8.63 -4.36
N ILE A 33 -6.37 -8.21 -3.36
CA ILE A 33 -7.41 -7.18 -3.51
C ILE A 33 -6.78 -5.86 -4.01
N TRP A 34 -5.66 -5.44 -3.43
CA TRP A 34 -4.93 -4.24 -3.88
C TRP A 34 -4.58 -4.28 -5.38
N GLN A 35 -4.22 -5.45 -5.88
CA GLN A 35 -3.87 -5.67 -7.29
C GLN A 35 -5.12 -5.74 -8.19
N GLU A 36 -6.13 -6.52 -7.79
CA GLU A 36 -7.37 -6.73 -8.56
C GLU A 36 -8.21 -5.45 -8.68
N GLU A 37 -8.29 -4.66 -7.60
CA GLU A 37 -8.98 -3.36 -7.57
C GLU A 37 -8.11 -2.22 -8.14
N ASN A 38 -6.92 -2.54 -8.64
CA ASN A 38 -6.00 -1.62 -9.31
C ASN A 38 -5.67 -0.35 -8.48
N CYS A 39 -5.59 -0.48 -7.15
CA CYS A 39 -5.43 0.65 -6.24
C CYS A 39 -4.15 1.45 -6.53
N GLN A 40 -3.07 0.76 -6.95
CA GLN A 40 -1.76 1.36 -7.23
C GLN A 40 -1.73 2.27 -8.47
N SER A 41 -2.74 2.18 -9.35
CA SER A 41 -2.84 3.09 -10.50
C SER A 41 -3.12 4.54 -10.07
N CYS A 42 -3.75 4.71 -8.91
CA CYS A 42 -4.05 6.02 -8.32
C CYS A 42 -3.17 6.32 -7.12
N HIS A 43 -2.92 5.33 -6.27
CA HIS A 43 -2.21 5.46 -5.00
C HIS A 43 -0.77 4.94 -5.08
N GLN A 44 0.00 5.24 -4.04
CA GLN A 44 1.38 4.77 -3.91
C GLN A 44 1.58 3.89 -2.68
N LEU A 45 2.57 3.01 -2.78
CA LEU A 45 3.22 2.37 -1.66
C LEU A 45 4.72 2.65 -1.77
N TYR A 46 5.32 3.11 -0.68
CA TYR A 46 6.72 3.54 -0.59
C TYR A 46 7.10 4.59 -1.65
N GLY A 47 6.17 5.49 -2.02
CA GLY A 47 6.37 6.47 -3.09
C GLY A 47 6.28 5.91 -4.52
N LEU A 48 5.87 4.65 -4.70
CA LEU A 48 5.77 3.99 -6.00
C LEU A 48 4.32 3.70 -6.37
N GLY A 49 3.85 4.28 -7.47
CA GLY A 49 2.50 4.10 -7.99
C GLY A 49 1.97 5.37 -8.65
N GLY A 50 0.65 5.51 -8.69
CA GLY A 50 -0.04 6.69 -9.21
C GLY A 50 0.10 7.92 -8.32
N TYR A 51 -0.20 9.10 -8.88
CA TYR A 51 -0.15 10.38 -8.16
C TYR A 51 -1.54 11.03 -7.99
N MET A 52 -2.60 10.31 -8.40
CA MET A 52 -3.98 10.82 -8.34
C MET A 52 -4.58 10.73 -6.93
N GLY A 53 -4.16 9.74 -6.15
CA GLY A 53 -4.49 9.55 -4.75
C GLY A 53 -3.28 9.80 -3.83
N PRO A 54 -3.51 9.95 -2.52
CA PRO A 54 -2.43 10.02 -1.54
C PRO A 54 -1.59 8.74 -1.51
N ASP A 55 -0.35 8.87 -1.05
CA ASP A 55 0.48 7.72 -0.66
C ASP A 55 -0.14 7.00 0.55
N LEU A 56 -0.23 5.67 0.48
CA LEU A 56 -0.91 4.85 1.49
C LEU A 56 0.06 4.06 2.39
N THR A 57 1.37 4.27 2.26
CA THR A 57 2.41 3.53 2.99
C THR A 57 2.14 3.48 4.49
N ASN A 58 1.83 4.64 5.08
CA ASN A 58 1.59 4.76 6.52
C ASN A 58 0.16 5.25 6.82
N VAL A 59 -0.82 4.90 5.98
CA VAL A 59 -2.20 5.40 6.15
C VAL A 59 -2.85 4.89 7.43
N VAL A 60 -2.49 3.68 7.87
CA VAL A 60 -3.10 3.03 9.04
C VAL A 60 -2.66 3.69 10.35
N SER A 61 -1.42 4.15 10.43
CA SER A 61 -0.90 4.93 11.57
C SER A 61 -1.34 6.40 11.54
N GLN A 62 -1.65 6.94 10.35
CA GLN A 62 -2.03 8.34 10.17
C GLN A 62 -3.54 8.63 10.23
N ARG A 63 -4.39 7.61 10.09
CA ARG A 63 -5.84 7.77 9.96
C ARG A 63 -6.59 6.72 10.76
N ASP A 64 -7.75 7.10 11.26
CA ASP A 64 -8.66 6.18 11.91
C ASP A 64 -9.12 5.07 10.93
N THR A 65 -9.20 3.83 11.43
CA THR A 65 -9.54 2.66 10.61
C THR A 65 -10.96 2.72 10.06
N MET A 66 -11.91 3.30 10.80
CA MET A 66 -13.28 3.49 10.28
C MET A 66 -13.26 4.47 9.11
N ARG A 67 -12.42 5.51 9.17
CA ARG A 67 -12.24 6.40 8.02
C ARG A 67 -11.73 5.65 6.80
N ILE A 68 -10.70 4.82 6.94
CA ILE A 68 -10.15 4.03 5.82
C ILE A 68 -11.24 3.13 5.21
N ARG A 69 -11.99 2.40 6.04
CA ARG A 69 -13.10 1.53 5.61
C ARG A 69 -14.17 2.30 4.85
N THR A 70 -14.57 3.48 5.32
CA THR A 70 -15.57 4.32 4.67
C THR A 70 -15.13 4.77 3.27
N PHE A 71 -13.87 5.20 3.11
CA PHE A 71 -13.35 5.63 1.80
C PHE A 71 -13.26 4.47 0.80
N ILE A 72 -12.88 3.27 1.24
CA ILE A 72 -12.85 2.09 0.36
C ILE A 72 -14.27 1.73 -0.11
N ARG A 73 -15.24 1.72 0.81
CA ARG A 73 -16.62 1.29 0.50
C ARG A 73 -17.37 2.27 -0.38
N TYR A 74 -17.27 3.56 -0.09
CA TYR A 74 -18.10 4.57 -0.73
C TYR A 74 -17.34 5.43 -1.75
N GLY A 75 -16.02 5.31 -1.80
CA GLY A 75 -15.19 6.12 -2.67
C GLY A 75 -15.25 7.61 -2.33
N THR A 76 -14.92 8.43 -3.31
CA THR A 76 -15.03 9.90 -3.30
C THR A 76 -15.50 10.36 -4.67
N GLY A 77 -15.47 11.68 -4.95
CA GLY A 77 -15.70 12.16 -6.32
C GLY A 77 -14.66 11.70 -7.36
N ARG A 78 -13.50 11.16 -6.93
CA ARG A 78 -12.42 10.70 -7.83
C ARG A 78 -12.03 9.23 -7.60
N MET A 79 -12.10 8.77 -6.35
CA MET A 79 -11.88 7.36 -6.00
C MET A 79 -13.20 6.60 -6.23
N PRO A 80 -13.23 5.54 -7.04
CA PRO A 80 -14.44 4.76 -7.22
C PRO A 80 -14.85 4.06 -5.91
N ALA A 81 -16.14 3.80 -5.75
CA ALA A 81 -16.63 2.89 -4.72
C ALA A 81 -16.30 1.44 -5.13
N HIS A 82 -15.67 0.67 -4.24
CA HIS A 82 -15.33 -0.71 -4.51
C HIS A 82 -16.40 -1.65 -3.96
N ALA A 83 -16.80 -2.64 -4.75
CA ALA A 83 -17.83 -3.62 -4.38
C ALA A 83 -17.26 -4.76 -3.51
N LEU A 84 -16.54 -4.39 -2.44
CA LEU A 84 -15.90 -5.33 -1.53
C LEU A 84 -16.80 -5.64 -0.33
N SER A 85 -16.75 -6.88 0.15
CA SER A 85 -17.35 -7.29 1.41
C SER A 85 -16.59 -6.70 2.61
N ASP A 86 -17.23 -6.67 3.78
CA ASP A 86 -16.58 -6.21 5.03
C ASP A 86 -15.29 -7.01 5.34
N VAL A 87 -15.30 -8.31 5.08
CA VAL A 87 -14.14 -9.18 5.29
C VAL A 87 -13.00 -8.83 4.33
N GLU A 88 -13.30 -8.55 3.07
CA GLU A 88 -12.29 -8.15 2.08
C GLU A 88 -11.68 -6.78 2.42
N ILE A 89 -12.50 -5.83 2.87
CA ILE A 89 -12.00 -4.53 3.32
C ILE A 89 -11.08 -4.70 4.53
N ASP A 90 -11.41 -5.56 5.48
CA ASP A 90 -10.57 -5.84 6.65
C ASP A 90 -9.24 -6.48 6.26
N GLN A 91 -9.25 -7.37 5.27
CA GLN A 91 -8.04 -7.99 4.72
C GLN A 91 -7.17 -6.98 3.97
N LEU A 92 -7.78 -6.06 3.22
CA LEU A 92 -7.07 -4.96 2.57
C LEU A 92 -6.43 -4.01 3.62
N ILE A 93 -7.16 -3.69 4.69
CA ILE A 93 -6.63 -2.90 5.82
C ILE A 93 -5.49 -3.65 6.52
N ALA A 94 -5.60 -4.96 6.70
CA ALA A 94 -4.53 -5.78 7.28
C ALA A 94 -3.26 -5.72 6.41
N PHE A 95 -3.40 -5.73 5.09
CA PHE A 95 -2.28 -5.50 4.17
C PHE A 95 -1.67 -4.10 4.34
N LEU A 96 -2.49 -3.05 4.35
CA LEU A 96 -1.99 -1.68 4.56
C LEU A 96 -1.30 -1.52 5.94
N ALA A 97 -1.77 -2.22 6.97
CA ALA A 97 -1.13 -2.24 8.29
C ALA A 97 0.22 -2.97 8.27
N TRP A 98 0.37 -4.00 7.43
CA TRP A 98 1.65 -4.67 7.21
C TRP A 98 2.63 -3.77 6.44
N VAL A 99 2.15 -3.04 5.43
CA VAL A 99 2.96 -2.03 4.71
C VAL A 99 3.49 -0.97 5.68
N ASP A 100 2.62 -0.48 6.56
CA ASP A 100 2.95 0.56 7.54
C ASP A 100 4.11 0.16 8.46
N ARG A 101 4.16 -1.11 8.88
CA ARG A 101 5.24 -1.63 9.73
C ARG A 101 6.55 -1.88 8.99
N THR A 102 6.49 -2.13 7.68
CA THR A 102 7.64 -2.58 6.89
C THR A 102 8.41 -1.43 6.23
N GLY A 103 7.89 -0.20 6.28
CA GLY A 103 8.63 0.98 5.86
C GLY A 103 7.88 2.28 6.13
N THR A 104 8.59 3.39 5.96
CA THR A 104 8.05 4.72 6.23
C THR A 104 8.14 5.61 5.00
N ARG A 105 7.06 6.31 4.68
CA ARG A 105 6.99 7.38 3.71
C ARG A 105 6.21 8.54 4.29
N THR A 106 6.94 9.60 4.62
CA THR A 106 6.36 10.88 5.03
C THR A 106 6.51 11.88 3.90
N MET A 107 5.41 12.53 3.52
CA MET A 107 5.44 13.65 2.60
C MET A 107 5.55 14.97 3.37
N PRO A 108 6.40 15.92 2.91
CA PRO A 108 6.46 17.25 3.49
C PRO A 108 5.10 17.97 3.32
N PRO A 109 4.55 18.62 4.37
CA PRO A 109 3.28 19.34 4.28
C PRO A 109 3.22 20.35 3.13
N GLU A 110 4.34 20.99 2.79
CA GLU A 110 4.48 21.97 1.72
C GLU A 110 4.34 21.38 0.30
N ALA A 111 4.56 20.07 0.17
CA ALA A 111 4.47 19.29 -1.07
C ALA A 111 3.18 18.44 -1.14
N THR A 112 2.33 18.50 -0.11
CA THR A 112 1.02 17.85 -0.06
C THR A 112 -0.11 18.85 -0.24
N HIS A 113 -1.05 18.54 -1.12
CA HIS A 113 -2.36 19.18 -1.12
C HIS A 113 -3.16 18.73 0.11
N TRP A 114 -4.18 19.48 0.53
CA TRP A 114 -4.98 19.14 1.72
C TRP A 114 -5.71 17.78 1.60
N THR A 115 -5.90 17.28 0.38
CA THR A 115 -6.44 15.93 0.09
C THR A 115 -5.41 14.81 0.29
N GLY A 116 -4.14 15.15 0.55
CA GLY A 116 -3.02 14.22 0.67
C GLY A 116 -2.32 13.88 -0.65
N THR A 117 -2.74 14.45 -1.78
CA THR A 117 -2.11 14.24 -3.10
C THR A 117 -0.88 15.13 -3.26
N TYR A 118 0.05 14.75 -4.15
CA TYR A 118 1.24 15.53 -4.45
C TYR A 118 0.91 16.85 -5.15
N LEU A 119 1.58 17.93 -4.75
CA LEU A 119 1.62 19.17 -5.51
C LEU A 119 2.74 19.06 -6.55
N LEU A 120 2.39 18.66 -7.78
CA LEU A 120 3.36 18.44 -8.87
C LEU A 120 3.91 19.75 -9.47
N GLU A 121 3.33 20.89 -9.11
CA GLU A 121 3.63 22.20 -9.71
C GLU A 121 4.62 23.05 -8.91
N LYS A 122 5.10 22.57 -7.76
CA LYS A 122 6.14 23.29 -7.00
C LYS A 122 7.53 22.77 -7.37
N PRO A 123 8.47 23.66 -7.76
CA PRO A 123 9.84 23.30 -8.10
C PRO A 123 10.64 22.77 -6.91
#